data_AF-A0A3D2YXJ9-F1
#
_entry.id   AF-A0A3D2YXJ9-F1
#
_cell.length_a   1.000
_cell.length_b   1.000
_cell.length_c   1.000
_cell.angle_alpha   90.00
_cell.angle_beta   90.00
_cell.angle_gamma   90.00
#
_symmetry.space_group_name_H-M   'P 1'
#
loop_
_entity.id
_entity.type
_entity.pdbx_description
1 polymer ?
#
loop_
_entity_poly.entity_id
_entity_poly.type
_entity_poly.pdbx_seq_one_letter_code
_entity_poly.pdbx_strand_id
1 'polypeptide(L)'
;IMRAKHVGLQKNACVALGNSREASAVPALTAALRNAEPLVRGHAAWALGEIGTTEALSALEQAQKSETDPYVLEEVEAALSRTAA
;
A
#
# COMPACT_ATOMS: atom_id res chain seq x y z
N ILE A 1 18.52 -18.81 0.38
CA ILE A 1 18.51 -17.54 -0.39
C ILE A 1 17.42 -16.66 0.22
N MET A 2 17.78 -15.45 0.67
CA MET A 2 17.11 -14.67 1.73
C MET A 2 15.74 -14.09 1.34
N ARG A 3 14.66 -14.56 1.98
CA ARG A 3 13.33 -13.90 1.92
C ARG A 3 13.36 -12.47 2.49
N ALA A 4 14.11 -12.25 3.57
CA ALA A 4 14.24 -10.94 4.22
C ALA A 4 14.78 -9.82 3.30
N LYS A 5 15.69 -10.14 2.36
CA LYS A 5 16.21 -9.15 1.40
C LYS A 5 15.17 -8.73 0.37
N HIS A 6 14.27 -9.63 0.00
CA HIS A 6 13.20 -9.35 -0.97
C HIS A 6 12.14 -8.42 -0.37
N VAL A 7 11.77 -8.66 0.89
CA VAL A 7 10.83 -7.80 1.63
C VAL A 7 11.32 -6.37 1.72
N GLY A 8 12.60 -6.17 2.07
CA GLY A 8 13.19 -4.83 2.15
C GLY A 8 13.17 -4.09 0.81
N LEU A 9 13.45 -4.78 -0.29
CA LEU A 9 13.40 -4.19 -1.63
C LEU A 9 11.97 -3.79 -2.03
N GLN A 10 10.99 -4.68 -1.79
CA GLN A 10 9.58 -4.41 -2.11
C GLN A 10 9.03 -3.23 -1.32
N LYS A 11 9.37 -3.17 -0.03
CA LYS A 11 9.04 -2.03 0.84
C LYS A 11 9.58 -0.72 0.26
N ASN A 12 10.86 -0.69 -0.09
CA ASN A 12 11.50 0.51 -0.65
C ASN A 12 10.89 0.90 -2.00
N ALA A 13 10.51 -0.08 -2.83
CA ALA A 13 9.80 0.19 -4.08
C ALA A 13 8.44 0.85 -3.85
N CYS A 14 7.66 0.36 -2.87
CA CYS A 14 6.38 0.99 -2.51
C CYS A 14 6.58 2.45 -2.07
N VAL A 15 7.59 2.72 -1.24
CA VAL A 15 7.93 4.08 -0.80
C VAL A 15 8.28 4.98 -1.99
N ALA A 16 9.13 4.51 -2.90
CA ALA A 16 9.52 5.27 -4.08
C ALA A 16 8.31 5.60 -4.97
N LEU A 17 7.42 4.64 -5.18
CA LEU A 17 6.19 4.83 -5.98
C LEU A 17 5.23 5.82 -5.29
N GLY A 18 5.02 5.70 -3.98
CA GLY A 18 4.20 6.66 -3.22
C GLY A 18 4.74 8.08 -3.32
N ASN A 19 6.06 8.25 -3.18
CA ASN A 19 6.72 9.55 -3.32
C ASN A 19 6.61 10.14 -4.74
N SER A 20 6.56 9.30 -5.78
CA SER A 20 6.38 9.76 -7.16
C SER A 20 4.99 10.32 -7.42
N ARG A 21 3.98 9.86 -6.65
CA ARG A 21 2.56 10.22 -6.79
C ARG A 21 1.99 10.01 -8.19
N GLU A 22 2.58 9.09 -8.96
CA GLU A 22 2.10 8.77 -10.29
C GLU A 22 0.94 7.77 -10.25
N ALA A 23 -0.17 8.11 -10.93
CA ALA A 23 -1.32 7.21 -11.08
C ALA A 23 -0.95 5.89 -11.79
N SER A 24 0.10 5.91 -12.62
CA SER A 24 0.65 4.73 -13.31
C SER A 24 1.10 3.62 -12.34
N ALA A 25 1.42 3.98 -11.09
CA ALA A 25 1.88 3.05 -10.06
C ALA A 25 0.74 2.29 -9.36
N VAL A 26 -0.51 2.77 -9.48
CA VAL A 26 -1.67 2.22 -8.77
C VAL A 26 -1.90 0.72 -9.03
N PRO A 27 -1.80 0.20 -10.27
CA PRO A 27 -1.95 -1.24 -10.51
C PRO A 27 -0.88 -2.09 -9.80
N ALA A 28 0.37 -1.62 -9.78
CA ALA A 28 1.48 -2.33 -9.15
C ALA A 28 1.34 -2.34 -7.62
N LEU A 29 0.95 -1.21 -7.04
CA LEU A 29 0.70 -1.10 -5.59
C LEU A 29 -0.53 -1.89 -5.16
N THR A 30 -1.58 -1.92 -5.98
CA THR A 30 -2.76 -2.77 -5.75
C THR A 30 -2.41 -4.26 -5.73
N ALA A 31 -1.47 -4.69 -6.59
CA ALA A 31 -0.96 -6.06 -6.52
C ALA A 31 -0.16 -6.30 -5.23
N ALA A 32 0.61 -5.32 -4.77
CA ALA A 32 1.41 -5.42 -3.54
C ALA A 32 0.54 -5.51 -2.26
N LEU A 33 -0.70 -5.01 -2.27
CA LEU A 33 -1.68 -5.23 -1.20
C LEU A 33 -2.05 -6.71 -1.00
N ARG A 34 -1.69 -7.62 -1.92
CA ARG A 34 -1.93 -9.07 -1.78
C ARG A 34 -0.67 -9.85 -1.39
N ASN A 35 0.40 -9.16 -1.02
CA ASN A 35 1.66 -9.79 -0.64
C ASN A 35 1.52 -10.58 0.67
N ALA A 36 2.21 -11.73 0.77
CA ALA A 36 2.22 -12.55 1.98
C ALA A 36 2.78 -11.80 3.21
N GLU A 37 3.66 -10.82 2.98
CA GLU A 37 4.38 -10.09 4.02
C GLU A 37 3.61 -8.82 4.42
N PRO A 38 3.11 -8.73 5.68
CA PRO A 38 2.32 -7.58 6.12
C PRO A 38 3.04 -6.25 5.97
N LEU A 39 4.36 -6.23 6.19
CA LEU A 39 5.17 -5.02 6.03
C LEU A 39 5.08 -4.45 4.61
N VAL A 40 5.05 -5.31 3.59
CA VAL A 40 4.92 -4.87 2.20
C VAL A 40 3.50 -4.35 1.93
N ARG A 41 2.48 -5.03 2.46
CA ARG A 41 1.08 -4.59 2.31
C ARG A 41 0.84 -3.22 2.94
N GLY A 42 1.35 -2.98 4.16
CA GLY A 42 1.24 -1.69 4.84
C GLY A 42 1.90 -0.56 4.04
N HIS A 43 3.09 -0.79 3.49
CA HIS A 43 3.75 0.24 2.66
C HIS A 43 3.06 0.46 1.31
N ALA A 44 2.44 -0.59 0.75
CA ALA A 44 1.61 -0.44 -0.45
C ALA A 44 0.35 0.39 -0.15
N ALA A 45 -0.28 0.17 1.01
CA ALA A 45 -1.42 0.97 1.46
C ALA A 45 -1.05 2.44 1.66
N TRP A 46 0.06 2.68 2.38
CA TRP A 46 0.61 4.03 2.56
C TRP A 46 0.83 4.73 1.20
N ALA A 47 1.49 4.05 0.25
CA ALA A 47 1.81 4.60 -1.05
C ALA A 47 0.57 4.91 -1.91
N LEU A 48 -0.47 4.06 -1.84
CA LEU A 48 -1.75 4.32 -2.50
C LEU A 48 -2.43 5.56 -1.90
N GLY A 49 -2.33 5.76 -0.59
CA GLY A 49 -2.80 6.97 0.09
C GLY A 49 -2.07 8.23 -0.38
N GLU A 50 -0.74 8.16 -0.56
CA GLU A 50 0.04 9.29 -1.10
C GLU A 50 -0.33 9.67 -2.53
N ILE A 51 -0.72 8.68 -3.36
CA ILE A 51 -1.18 8.92 -4.73
C ILE A 51 -2.57 9.54 -4.74
N GLY A 52 -3.49 9.07 -3.89
CA GLY A 52 -4.79 9.72 -3.65
C GLY A 52 -5.79 9.73 -4.82
N THR A 53 -5.50 9.05 -5.93
CA THR A 53 -6.44 8.88 -7.06
C THR A 53 -7.67 8.06 -6.65
N THR A 54 -8.81 8.24 -7.34
CA THR A 54 -10.04 7.47 -7.08
C THR A 54 -9.81 5.96 -7.13
N GLU A 55 -8.98 5.49 -8.08
CA GLU A 55 -8.62 4.08 -8.20
C GLU A 55 -7.82 3.59 -6.99
N ALA A 56 -6.90 4.41 -6.48
CA ALA A 56 -6.11 4.09 -5.29
C ALA A 56 -6.98 4.01 -4.03
N LEU A 57 -7.92 4.94 -3.87
CA LEU A 57 -8.87 4.93 -2.76
C LEU A 57 -9.78 3.70 -2.80
N SER A 58 -10.31 3.37 -3.99
CA SER A 58 -11.12 2.15 -4.15
C SER A 58 -10.34 0.88 -3.82
N ALA A 59 -9.04 0.83 -4.17
CA ALA A 59 -8.18 -0.29 -3.81
C ALA A 59 -7.96 -0.40 -2.30
N LEU A 60 -7.78 0.73 -1.59
CA LEU A 60 -7.65 0.78 -0.14
C LEU A 60 -8.93 0.33 0.57
N GLU A 61 -10.10 0.81 0.15
CA GLU A 61 -11.39 0.40 0.70
C GLU A 61 -11.65 -1.12 0.52
N GLN A 62 -11.23 -1.67 -0.61
CA GLN A 62 -11.31 -3.10 -0.85
C GLN A 62 -10.34 -3.88 0.04
N ALA A 63 -9.11 -3.39 0.19
CA ALA A 63 -8.11 -4.00 1.05
C ALA A 63 -8.57 -4.06 2.51
N GLN A 64 -9.14 -2.97 3.03
CA GLN A 64 -9.65 -2.86 4.40
C GLN A 64 -10.65 -3.98 4.75
N LYS A 65 -11.50 -4.39 3.79
CA LYS A 65 -12.52 -5.44 4.00
C LYS A 65 -11.94 -6.85 4.13
N SER A 66 -10.74 -7.08 3.63
CA SER A 66 -10.10 -8.39 3.58
C SER A 66 -8.84 -8.51 4.43
N GLU A 67 -8.29 -7.38 4.87
CA GLU A 67 -7.09 -7.35 5.69
C GLU A 67 -7.39 -7.80 7.13
N THR A 68 -6.43 -8.49 7.72
CA THR A 68 -6.54 -9.05 9.07
C THR A 68 -5.36 -8.65 9.96
N ASP A 69 -4.27 -8.18 9.36
CA ASP A 69 -3.10 -7.72 10.07
C ASP A 69 -3.34 -6.30 10.64
N PRO A 70 -3.23 -6.12 11.97
CA PRO A 70 -3.53 -4.83 12.60
C PRO A 70 -2.65 -3.68 12.09
N TYR A 71 -1.38 -3.94 11.79
CA TYR A 71 -0.48 -2.92 11.29
C TYR A 71 -0.91 -2.43 9.90
N VAL A 72 -1.33 -3.36 9.03
CA VAL A 72 -1.79 -2.99 7.69
C VAL A 72 -3.13 -2.25 7.76
N LEU A 73 -4.04 -2.65 8.65
CA LEU A 73 -5.30 -1.93 8.86
C LEU A 73 -5.09 -0.49 9.31
N GLU A 74 -4.15 -0.26 10.24
CA GLU A 74 -3.78 1.09 10.70
C GLU A 74 -3.28 1.95 9.53
N GLU A 75 -2.40 1.42 8.68
CA GLU A 75 -1.88 2.14 7.51
C GLU A 75 -2.99 2.45 6.48
N VAL A 76 -3.91 1.51 6.25
CA VAL A 76 -5.05 1.69 5.35
C VAL A 76 -6.01 2.77 5.88
N GLU A 77 -6.35 2.73 7.16
CA GLU A 77 -7.20 3.74 7.80
C GLU A 77 -6.56 5.13 7.80
N ALA A 78 -5.26 5.20 8.12
CA ALA A 78 -4.50 6.44 8.06
C ALA A 78 -4.41 6.99 6.63
N ALA A 79 -4.25 6.13 5.62
CA ALA A 79 -4.26 6.54 4.22
C ALA A 79 -5.62 7.13 3.82
N LEU A 80 -6.72 6.42 4.07
CA LEU A 80 -8.08 6.86 3.74
C LEU A 80 -8.47 8.16 4.46
N SER A 81 -8.12 8.28 5.74
CA SER A 81 -8.42 9.46 6.55
C SER A 81 -7.70 10.72 6.05
N ARG A 82 -6.45 10.58 5.59
CA ARG A 82 -5.66 11.71 5.05
C ARG A 82 -6.19 12.23 3.72
N THR A 83 -6.76 11.34 2.89
CA THR A 83 -7.29 11.68 1.57
C THR A 83 -8.74 12.17 1.60
N ALA A 84 -9.45 11.95 2.70
CA ALA A 84 -10.83 12.40 2.88
C ALA A 84 -10.94 13.86 3.39
N ALA A 85 -9.82 14.52 3.67
CA ALA A 85 -9.72 15.92 4.12
C ALA A 85 -9.33 16.85 2.96
#